data_AF-A0A1I8G077-F1
#
_entry.id   AF-A0A1I8G077-F1
#
_cell.length_a   1.000
_cell.length_b   1.000
_cell.length_c   1.000
_cell.angle_alpha   90.00
_cell.angle_beta   90.00
_cell.angle_gamma   90.00
#
_symmetry.space_group_name_H-M   'P 1'
#
loop_
_entity.id
_entity.type
_entity.pdbx_description
1 polymer ?
#
loop_
_entity_poly.entity_id
_entity_poly.type
_entity_poly.pdbx_seq_one_letter_code
_entity_poly.pdbx_strand_id
1 'polypeptide(L)'
;MCFQLELSWRAADSVSGIRKYSVLLARDSTGLSSIAGPFVTKHSTEKISGLSLEDGGRLFVIVTANNRAGLSANLTFKPITVDTSEPKFSGQLKTRSDSQLRVVCWGGSDFQDPDSHVLEFEVGVGSRRNSTDIVPYPPVVSAESQERSRAANISSVNSTCAVLRLQELDWNLIGEHTYHVSIRCTNGARLTTTVFAEPMVHTNRLPTQGIVMDEDPDANLENMFGVPHDIRYQLRADTLRSRWSGFKYATSFQVFLVDETNNILAKNLSLPPEKVRYQFFGLDLEVFKTYFTKVSATNALGTVSATSNGVTVESRRAKLGLHPMNVLPPVANETRRYMVEMDFQSSLSTIRVQWTRPRPPLDVIFHTAYWSLERKLTHDWQTVEDFRRVAYNNDTVMLTNLHLKNGSMYRSLLKLCSERVCSEAEATPELMVLHTPPSPSDWSVNLEPDNKTINLNMKEFNQFPSSEKNTISHYQWSLQHDGANILNWTDIDLPSSDIASKSIIIELPWPVRSTKCLQLAVRCFNRAGLSTIDKRQLRDCSAYDPKLIIDPTVTDAIGP
;
A
#
# COMPACT_ATOMS: atom_id res chain seq x y z
N MET A 1 16.77 -1.03 -70.00
CA MET A 1 17.02 0.43 -70.00
C MET A 1 17.74 0.80 -71.29
N CYS A 2 17.50 1.98 -71.84
CA CYS A 2 18.15 2.45 -73.06
C CYS A 2 19.32 3.35 -72.66
N PHE A 3 20.56 2.90 -72.82
CA PHE A 3 21.75 3.67 -72.46
C PHE A 3 22.17 4.59 -73.60
N GLN A 4 22.72 5.76 -73.24
CA GLN A 4 23.38 6.69 -74.15
C GLN A 4 24.83 6.86 -73.73
N LEU A 5 25.74 6.71 -74.69
CA LEU A 5 27.17 6.91 -74.51
C LEU A 5 27.62 8.10 -75.37
N GLU A 6 28.27 9.07 -74.74
CA GLU A 6 28.89 10.20 -75.43
C GLU A 6 30.40 10.04 -75.42
N LEU A 7 30.99 10.05 -76.61
CA LEU A 7 32.41 9.78 -76.82
C LEU A 7 33.07 11.01 -77.40
N SER A 8 34.30 11.28 -76.94
CA SER A 8 35.19 12.25 -77.54
C SER A 8 36.61 11.71 -77.57
N TRP A 9 37.33 11.95 -78.65
CA TRP A 9 38.71 11.49 -78.82
C TRP A 9 39.53 12.52 -79.61
N ARG A 10 40.84 12.28 -79.68
CA ARG A 10 41.75 13.07 -80.50
C ARG A 10 42.66 12.14 -81.28
N ALA A 11 42.81 12.40 -82.57
CA ALA A 11 43.73 11.71 -83.46
C ALA A 11 44.28 12.72 -84.48
N ALA A 12 45.51 12.50 -84.93
CA ALA A 12 46.15 13.36 -85.91
C ALA A 12 47.01 12.51 -86.87
N ASP A 13 47.01 12.89 -88.14
CA ASP A 13 47.97 12.44 -89.15
C ASP A 13 48.46 13.69 -89.88
N SER A 14 49.73 14.06 -89.69
CA SER A 14 50.33 15.26 -90.27
C SER A 14 50.64 15.12 -91.76
N VAL A 15 50.64 13.89 -92.31
CA VAL A 15 51.04 13.62 -93.69
C VAL A 15 49.82 13.60 -94.62
N SER A 16 48.83 12.76 -94.32
CA SER A 16 47.67 12.58 -95.21
C SER A 16 46.35 13.09 -94.61
N GLY A 17 46.34 13.47 -93.33
CA GLY A 17 45.13 13.85 -92.60
C GLY A 17 44.18 12.68 -92.38
N ILE A 18 43.31 12.81 -91.37
CA ILE A 18 42.29 11.79 -91.10
C ILE A 18 41.15 11.90 -92.11
N ARG A 19 40.75 10.76 -92.69
CA ARG A 19 39.64 10.66 -93.64
C ARG A 19 38.32 10.39 -92.93
N LYS A 20 38.31 9.42 -92.01
CA LYS A 20 37.13 8.98 -91.25
C LYS A 20 37.56 8.24 -89.98
N TYR A 21 36.64 8.16 -89.04
CA TYR A 21 36.71 7.30 -87.86
C TYR A 21 35.65 6.20 -87.96
N SER A 22 35.92 5.05 -87.37
CA SER A 22 34.90 4.04 -87.06
C SER A 22 34.95 3.69 -85.58
N VAL A 23 33.81 3.80 -84.91
CA VAL A 23 33.65 3.49 -83.48
C VAL A 23 32.96 2.14 -83.35
N LEU A 24 33.61 1.22 -82.65
CA LEU A 24 33.08 -0.10 -82.33
C LEU A 24 32.93 -0.24 -80.82
N LEU A 25 31.76 -0.71 -80.38
CA LEU A 25 31.51 -1.10 -79.00
C LEU A 25 31.59 -2.62 -78.90
N ALA A 26 32.40 -3.14 -77.99
CA ALA A 26 32.64 -4.58 -77.85
C ALA A 26 32.70 -5.02 -76.38
N ARG A 27 32.50 -6.32 -76.13
CA ARG A 27 32.67 -6.95 -74.79
C ARG A 27 34.12 -7.30 -74.48
N ASP A 28 34.99 -7.30 -75.48
CA ASP A 28 36.41 -7.59 -75.36
C ASP A 28 37.26 -6.49 -76.00
N SER A 29 38.55 -6.46 -75.65
CA SER A 29 39.50 -5.47 -76.15
C SER A 29 39.92 -5.69 -77.61
N THR A 30 39.58 -6.83 -78.20
CA THR A 30 39.93 -7.20 -79.58
C THR A 30 38.88 -6.75 -80.60
N GLY A 31 37.66 -6.46 -80.15
CA GLY A 31 36.53 -6.09 -80.99
C GLY A 31 35.81 -7.27 -81.62
N LEU A 32 36.13 -8.52 -81.25
CA LEU A 32 35.53 -9.74 -81.83
C LEU A 32 34.09 -9.94 -81.37
N SER A 33 33.79 -9.65 -80.10
CA SER A 33 32.43 -9.65 -79.56
C SER A 33 31.79 -8.26 -79.63
N SER A 34 31.42 -7.82 -80.83
CA SER A 34 30.76 -6.52 -81.04
C SER A 34 29.37 -6.46 -80.40
N ILE A 35 29.12 -5.42 -79.62
CA ILE A 35 27.82 -5.07 -79.04
C ILE A 35 27.05 -4.14 -79.99
N ALA A 36 27.74 -3.16 -80.56
CA ALA A 36 27.15 -2.18 -81.47
C ALA A 36 28.22 -1.52 -82.37
N GLY A 37 27.80 -1.08 -83.55
CA GLY A 37 28.69 -0.51 -84.58
C GLY A 37 29.19 -1.56 -85.58
N PRO A 38 30.20 -1.22 -86.41
CA PRO A 38 30.97 0.02 -86.37
C PRO A 38 30.16 1.24 -86.87
N PHE A 39 30.19 2.32 -86.10
CA PHE A 39 29.61 3.62 -86.46
C PHE A 39 30.66 4.48 -87.15
N VAL A 40 30.39 4.91 -88.39
CA VAL A 40 31.36 5.69 -89.18
C VAL A 40 31.07 7.18 -89.05
N THR A 41 32.09 7.96 -88.66
CA THR A 41 31.95 9.41 -88.46
C THR A 41 33.17 10.17 -88.97
N LYS A 42 32.99 11.45 -89.31
CA LYS A 42 34.08 12.38 -89.64
C LYS A 42 34.44 13.29 -88.47
N HIS A 43 33.62 13.29 -87.42
CA HIS A 43 33.82 14.10 -86.23
C HIS A 43 34.67 13.33 -85.21
N SER A 44 35.32 14.07 -84.31
CA SER A 44 36.09 13.50 -83.19
C SER A 44 35.22 13.25 -81.95
N THR A 45 33.90 13.17 -82.16
CA THR A 45 32.88 12.92 -81.13
C THR A 45 31.76 12.07 -81.73
N GLU A 46 31.14 11.22 -80.91
CA GLU A 46 30.00 10.39 -81.32
C GLU A 46 29.02 10.22 -80.15
N LYS A 47 27.72 10.17 -80.45
CA LYS A 47 26.67 9.88 -79.47
C LYS A 47 25.94 8.61 -79.90
N ILE A 48 26.01 7.58 -79.06
CA ILE A 48 25.41 6.29 -79.35
C ILE A 48 24.29 6.07 -78.33
N SER A 49 23.05 6.05 -78.80
CA SER A 49 21.84 5.77 -78.01
C SER A 49 21.26 4.40 -78.39
N GLY A 50 20.26 3.92 -77.65
CA GLY A 50 19.65 2.62 -77.97
C GLY A 50 20.41 1.42 -77.44
N LEU A 51 21.43 1.62 -76.60
CA LEU A 51 22.29 0.55 -76.13
C LEU A 51 21.56 -0.30 -75.08
N SER A 52 21.54 -1.62 -75.28
CA SER A 52 21.06 -2.60 -74.31
C SER A 52 22.28 -3.23 -73.65
N LEU A 53 22.65 -2.71 -72.48
CA LEU A 53 23.81 -3.17 -71.70
C LEU A 53 23.34 -3.91 -70.45
N GLU A 54 24.12 -4.91 -70.06
CA GLU A 54 23.89 -5.70 -68.85
C GLU A 54 24.68 -5.10 -67.69
N ASP A 55 24.09 -5.17 -66.50
CA ASP A 55 24.72 -4.80 -65.23
C ASP A 55 26.00 -5.62 -64.99
N GLY A 56 27.06 -4.97 -64.52
CA GLY A 56 28.40 -5.53 -64.38
C GLY A 56 29.11 -5.87 -65.69
N GLY A 57 28.46 -5.62 -66.84
CA GLY A 57 29.03 -5.78 -68.15
C GLY A 57 30.21 -4.83 -68.37
N ARG A 58 31.32 -5.37 -68.88
CA ARG A 58 32.47 -4.54 -69.32
C ARG A 58 32.29 -4.15 -70.78
N LEU A 59 32.34 -2.85 -71.02
CA LEU A 59 32.24 -2.23 -72.33
C LEU A 59 33.62 -1.72 -72.76
N PHE A 60 34.10 -2.17 -73.91
CA PHE A 60 35.27 -1.65 -74.59
C PHE A 60 34.83 -0.76 -75.75
N VAL A 61 35.39 0.44 -75.80
CA VAL A 61 35.21 1.37 -76.92
C VAL A 61 36.49 1.32 -77.76
N ILE A 62 36.35 0.94 -79.02
CA ILE A 62 37.46 0.87 -79.97
C ILE A 62 37.20 1.89 -81.07
N VAL A 63 38.08 2.88 -81.17
CA VAL A 63 38.03 3.92 -82.21
C VAL A 63 39.14 3.66 -83.21
N THR A 64 38.77 3.34 -84.45
CA THR A 64 39.71 3.20 -85.56
C THR A 64 39.74 4.49 -86.36
N ALA A 65 40.91 5.10 -86.50
CA ALA A 65 41.12 6.25 -87.38
C ALA A 65 41.72 5.78 -88.71
N ASN A 66 41.06 6.11 -89.83
CA ASN A 66 41.57 5.85 -91.17
C ASN A 66 42.05 7.15 -91.80
N ASN A 67 43.29 7.17 -92.31
CA ASN A 67 43.83 8.33 -93.01
C ASN A 67 43.50 8.32 -94.51
N ARG A 68 43.90 9.36 -95.25
CA ARG A 68 43.63 9.46 -96.70
C ARG A 68 44.53 8.55 -97.54
N ALA A 69 45.64 8.05 -96.99
CA ALA A 69 46.52 7.06 -97.61
C ALA A 69 46.04 5.61 -97.45
N GLY A 70 44.94 5.36 -96.73
CA GLY A 70 44.37 4.02 -96.54
C GLY A 70 44.92 3.26 -95.33
N LEU A 71 45.77 3.88 -94.51
CA LEU A 71 46.26 3.30 -93.25
C LEU A 71 45.26 3.51 -92.12
N SER A 72 45.29 2.61 -91.13
CA SER A 72 44.41 2.65 -89.96
C SER A 72 45.15 2.43 -88.64
N ALA A 73 44.73 3.11 -87.59
CA ALA A 73 45.19 2.88 -86.22
C ALA A 73 44.01 2.76 -85.26
N ASN A 74 44.10 1.87 -84.27
CA ASN A 74 43.05 1.62 -83.28
C ASN A 74 43.42 2.25 -81.92
N LEU A 75 42.47 2.92 -81.31
CA LEU A 75 42.51 3.38 -79.92
C LEU A 75 41.46 2.61 -79.12
N THR A 76 41.88 1.83 -78.13
CA THR A 76 40.98 1.13 -77.21
C THR A 76 40.95 1.86 -75.87
N PHE A 77 39.78 2.29 -75.43
CA PHE A 77 39.59 2.90 -74.12
C PHE A 77 39.70 1.85 -73.00
N LYS A 78 39.98 2.32 -71.76
CA LYS A 78 39.86 1.45 -70.58
C LYS A 78 38.44 0.89 -70.49
N PRO A 79 38.26 -0.35 -70.01
CA PRO A 79 36.93 -0.94 -69.89
C PRO A 79 36.05 -0.08 -68.99
N ILE A 80 34.84 0.22 -69.47
CA ILE A 80 33.81 0.89 -68.70
C ILE A 80 32.94 -0.22 -68.12
N THR A 81 32.82 -0.29 -66.79
CA THR A 81 31.86 -1.17 -66.14
C THR A 81 30.50 -0.49 -66.13
N VAL A 82 29.48 -1.18 -66.61
CA VAL A 82 28.10 -0.70 -66.56
C VAL A 82 27.55 -1.04 -65.17
N ASP A 83 27.30 0.00 -64.38
CA ASP A 83 26.76 -0.11 -63.03
C ASP A 83 25.37 0.51 -63.01
N THR A 84 24.37 -0.34 -62.82
CA THR A 84 22.94 0.01 -62.83
C THR A 84 22.25 -0.40 -61.54
N SER A 85 23.01 -0.96 -60.59
CA SER A 85 22.49 -1.44 -59.32
C SER A 85 22.82 -0.46 -58.20
N GLU A 86 21.89 -0.27 -57.27
CA GLU A 86 22.17 0.48 -56.05
C GLU A 86 23.02 -0.37 -55.09
N PRO A 87 23.85 0.26 -54.22
CA PRO A 87 24.56 -0.46 -53.15
C PRO A 87 23.62 -1.32 -52.32
N LYS A 88 23.98 -2.58 -52.07
CA LYS A 88 23.17 -3.47 -51.24
C LYS A 88 23.65 -3.44 -49.80
N PHE A 89 22.71 -3.24 -48.87
CA PHE A 89 22.95 -3.38 -47.45
C PHE A 89 22.52 -4.76 -46.96
N SER A 90 23.42 -5.49 -46.31
CA SER A 90 23.15 -6.84 -45.76
C SER A 90 23.58 -7.01 -44.30
N GLY A 91 24.13 -5.96 -43.69
CA GLY A 91 24.59 -5.98 -42.30
C GLY A 91 23.55 -5.53 -41.27
N GLN A 92 24.03 -5.19 -40.08
CA GLN A 92 23.23 -4.62 -39.01
C GLN A 92 23.88 -3.34 -38.49
N LEU A 93 23.11 -2.26 -38.44
CA LEU A 93 23.56 -1.02 -37.84
C LEU A 93 23.69 -1.20 -36.32
N LYS A 94 24.89 -0.96 -35.79
CA LYS A 94 25.16 -0.98 -34.35
C LYS A 94 24.98 0.42 -33.80
N THR A 95 24.02 0.59 -32.90
CA THR A 95 23.76 1.89 -32.26
C THR A 95 24.23 1.91 -30.82
N ARG A 96 24.95 2.96 -30.43
CA ARG A 96 25.29 3.27 -29.04
C ARG A 96 24.78 4.66 -28.70
N SER A 97 24.15 4.80 -27.53
CA SER A 97 23.67 6.07 -27.00
C SER A 97 24.23 6.32 -25.62
N ASP A 98 24.58 7.57 -25.35
CA ASP A 98 24.67 8.12 -24.00
C ASP A 98 23.82 9.40 -23.91
N SER A 99 23.96 10.17 -22.81
CA SER A 99 23.19 11.40 -22.58
C SER A 99 23.58 12.57 -23.49
N GLN A 100 24.68 12.50 -24.22
CA GLN A 100 25.23 13.59 -25.05
C GLN A 100 25.46 13.19 -26.51
N LEU A 101 25.66 11.91 -26.80
CA LEU A 101 26.07 11.39 -28.09
C LEU A 101 25.18 10.22 -28.53
N ARG A 102 24.87 10.21 -29.83
CA ARG A 102 24.35 9.04 -30.55
C ARG A 102 25.38 8.62 -31.58
N VAL A 103 25.81 7.36 -31.52
CA VAL A 103 26.75 6.78 -32.46
C VAL A 103 26.07 5.65 -33.21
N VAL A 104 26.17 5.67 -34.54
CA VAL A 104 25.69 4.61 -35.42
C VAL A 104 26.85 4.09 -36.24
N CYS A 105 27.16 2.81 -36.12
CA CYS A 105 28.27 2.17 -36.79
C CYS A 105 27.80 1.04 -37.70
N TRP A 106 28.54 0.82 -38.78
CA TRP A 106 28.40 -0.31 -39.68
C TRP A 106 29.77 -0.90 -40.03
N GLY A 107 29.77 -2.18 -40.37
CA GLY A 107 30.97 -2.88 -40.85
C GLY A 107 31.35 -2.42 -42.26
N GLY A 108 32.65 -2.44 -42.57
CA GLY A 108 33.15 -2.10 -43.90
C GLY A 108 32.62 -2.99 -45.03
N SER A 109 32.11 -4.19 -44.71
CA SER A 109 31.49 -5.13 -45.65
C SER A 109 29.96 -5.11 -45.64
N ASP A 110 29.32 -4.24 -44.83
CA ASP A 110 27.86 -4.26 -44.68
C ASP A 110 27.14 -3.65 -45.89
N PHE A 111 27.80 -2.70 -46.56
CA PHE A 111 27.40 -2.15 -47.85
C PHE A 111 28.31 -2.72 -48.93
N GLN A 112 27.71 -3.32 -49.95
CA GLN A 112 28.42 -3.93 -51.05
C GLN A 112 27.80 -3.51 -52.37
N ASP A 113 28.67 -3.15 -53.29
CA ASP A 113 28.33 -2.93 -54.69
C ASP A 113 29.34 -3.77 -55.51
N PRO A 114 28.88 -4.81 -56.23
CA PRO A 114 29.76 -5.66 -57.02
C PRO A 114 30.50 -4.91 -58.13
N ASP A 115 29.90 -3.83 -58.63
CA ASP A 115 30.31 -3.14 -59.85
C ASP A 115 30.96 -1.77 -59.55
N SER A 116 30.85 -1.31 -58.30
CA SER A 116 31.46 -0.07 -57.80
C SER A 116 32.44 -0.30 -56.65
N HIS A 117 33.68 0.18 -56.82
CA HIS A 117 34.70 0.12 -55.76
C HIS A 117 34.70 1.34 -54.83
N VAL A 118 33.84 2.33 -55.09
CA VAL A 118 33.78 3.58 -54.32
C VAL A 118 32.37 3.76 -53.77
N LEU A 119 32.27 3.80 -52.44
CA LEU A 119 31.03 4.08 -51.72
C LEU A 119 31.20 5.34 -50.87
N GLU A 120 30.32 6.31 -51.08
CA GLU A 120 30.23 7.53 -50.28
C GLU A 120 29.07 7.39 -49.28
N PHE A 121 29.29 7.82 -48.03
CA PHE A 121 28.31 7.70 -46.95
C PHE A 121 27.89 9.07 -46.44
N GLU A 122 26.60 9.26 -46.22
CA GLU A 122 26.01 10.45 -45.60
C GLU A 122 25.04 10.03 -44.50
N VAL A 123 24.88 10.85 -43.46
CA VAL A 123 24.01 10.54 -42.31
C VAL A 123 22.95 11.63 -42.12
N GLY A 124 21.67 11.27 -42.09
CA GLY A 124 20.55 12.20 -41.91
C GLY A 124 19.76 11.91 -40.63
N VAL A 125 19.08 12.93 -40.12
CA VAL A 125 18.14 12.80 -38.99
C VAL A 125 16.84 13.51 -39.31
N GLY A 126 15.72 12.81 -39.13
CA GLY A 126 14.39 13.39 -39.34
C GLY A 126 13.37 12.99 -38.29
N SER A 127 12.30 13.77 -38.22
CA SER A 127 11.13 13.56 -37.34
C SER A 127 10.21 12.43 -37.82
N ARG A 128 10.38 11.97 -39.07
CA ARG A 128 9.66 10.85 -39.70
C ARG A 128 10.64 9.99 -40.48
N ARG A 129 10.28 8.72 -40.75
CA ARG A 129 11.05 7.88 -41.69
C ARG A 129 11.19 8.61 -43.03
N ASN A 130 12.37 8.49 -43.64
CA ASN A 130 12.77 9.17 -44.89
C ASN A 130 12.85 10.70 -44.83
N SER A 131 12.60 11.34 -43.69
CA SER A 131 12.79 12.80 -43.53
C SER A 131 14.21 13.13 -43.08
N THR A 132 14.67 14.33 -43.40
CA THR A 132 15.96 14.91 -42.95
C THR A 132 15.77 16.36 -42.49
N ASP A 133 14.63 16.63 -41.86
CA ASP A 133 14.20 17.97 -41.41
C ASP A 133 15.00 18.52 -40.21
N ILE A 134 15.81 17.68 -39.57
CA ILE A 134 16.59 18.06 -38.38
C ILE A 134 18.07 18.15 -38.74
N VAL A 135 18.62 17.08 -39.32
CA VAL A 135 19.96 17.07 -39.91
C VAL A 135 19.80 16.64 -41.36
N PRO A 136 20.22 17.49 -42.33
CA PRO A 136 20.40 17.10 -43.72
C PRO A 136 21.35 15.90 -43.87
N TYR A 137 21.73 15.49 -45.07
CA TYR A 137 22.72 14.42 -45.27
C TYR A 137 24.16 14.99 -45.40
N PRO A 138 24.89 15.39 -44.33
CA PRO A 138 26.30 15.70 -44.46
C PRO A 138 27.12 14.42 -44.73
N PRO A 139 28.23 14.55 -45.46
CA PRO A 139 29.14 13.45 -45.73
C PRO A 139 29.81 12.96 -44.44
N VAL A 140 29.95 11.64 -44.31
CA VAL A 140 30.68 10.99 -43.23
C VAL A 140 32.16 10.96 -43.62
N VAL A 141 32.91 11.98 -43.19
CA VAL A 141 34.34 12.07 -43.48
C VAL A 141 35.10 11.05 -42.64
N SER A 142 35.83 10.13 -43.27
CA SER A 142 36.54 9.03 -42.60
C SER A 142 37.58 9.50 -41.58
N ALA A 143 38.23 10.65 -41.78
CA ALA A 143 39.22 11.20 -40.85
C ALA A 143 38.59 11.83 -39.59
N GLU A 144 37.57 12.69 -39.74
CA GLU A 144 36.88 13.34 -38.61
C GLU A 144 36.01 12.34 -37.82
N SER A 145 35.41 11.36 -38.50
CA SER A 145 34.66 10.27 -37.86
C SER A 145 35.56 9.35 -37.05
N GLN A 146 36.81 9.09 -37.49
CA GLN A 146 37.79 8.32 -36.73
C GLN A 146 38.28 9.08 -35.47
N GLU A 147 38.49 10.40 -35.55
CA GLU A 147 38.82 11.22 -34.38
C GLU A 147 37.66 11.32 -33.38
N ARG A 148 36.41 11.51 -33.84
CA ARG A 148 35.22 11.45 -32.97
C ARG A 148 34.97 10.06 -32.37
N SER A 149 35.31 8.99 -33.09
CA SER A 149 35.20 7.60 -32.60
C SER A 149 36.25 7.27 -31.55
N ARG A 150 37.47 7.81 -31.67
CA ARG A 150 38.51 7.75 -30.63
C ARG A 150 38.10 8.49 -29.36
N ALA A 151 37.50 9.68 -29.49
CA ALA A 151 36.98 10.44 -28.35
C ALA A 151 35.79 9.72 -27.65
N ALA A 152 35.06 8.87 -28.36
CA ALA A 152 33.95 8.08 -27.84
C ALA A 152 34.36 6.68 -27.30
N ASN A 153 35.66 6.33 -27.25
CA ASN A 153 36.18 4.99 -26.87
C ASN A 153 35.59 3.83 -27.70
N ILE A 154 35.41 4.02 -29.01
CA ILE A 154 34.89 2.97 -29.91
C ILE A 154 36.06 2.42 -30.74
N SER A 155 36.63 1.31 -30.28
CA SER A 155 37.73 0.60 -30.94
C SER A 155 37.23 -0.65 -31.66
N SER A 156 36.69 -0.50 -32.87
CA SER A 156 36.60 -1.62 -33.80
C SER A 156 37.35 -1.31 -35.09
N VAL A 157 38.42 -2.08 -35.30
CA VAL A 157 39.18 -2.12 -36.55
C VAL A 157 38.21 -2.63 -37.62
N ASN A 158 37.97 -1.83 -38.67
CA ASN A 158 37.05 -2.09 -39.82
C ASN A 158 35.57 -1.69 -39.68
N SER A 159 35.22 -0.79 -38.77
CA SER A 159 33.88 -0.17 -38.73
C SER A 159 33.90 1.31 -39.09
N THR A 160 32.95 1.76 -39.90
CA THR A 160 32.68 3.18 -40.13
C THR A 160 31.55 3.61 -39.19
N CYS A 161 31.70 4.78 -38.56
CA CYS A 161 30.75 5.28 -37.57
C CYS A 161 30.35 6.73 -37.88
N ALA A 162 29.07 7.03 -37.76
CA ALA A 162 28.55 8.38 -37.70
C ALA A 162 28.31 8.79 -36.24
N VAL A 163 28.83 9.95 -35.85
CA VAL A 163 28.68 10.50 -34.49
C VAL A 163 27.82 11.75 -34.54
N LEU A 164 26.65 11.67 -33.93
CA LEU A 164 25.69 12.74 -33.77
C LEU A 164 25.76 13.27 -32.34
N ARG A 165 26.07 14.55 -32.17
CA ARG A 165 25.95 15.21 -30.87
C ARG A 165 24.51 15.56 -30.66
N LEU A 166 23.95 15.09 -29.56
CA LEU A 166 22.56 15.37 -29.23
C LEU A 166 22.37 16.88 -29.14
N GLN A 167 23.21 17.63 -28.43
CA GLN A 167 23.07 19.09 -28.28
C GLN A 167 23.04 19.92 -29.59
N GLU A 168 23.57 19.40 -30.70
CA GLU A 168 23.60 20.08 -32.01
C GLU A 168 22.35 19.79 -32.86
N LEU A 169 21.50 18.85 -32.43
CA LEU A 169 20.20 18.58 -33.03
C LEU A 169 19.19 19.62 -32.53
N ASP A 170 18.42 20.24 -33.42
CA ASP A 170 17.39 21.21 -33.04
C ASP A 170 16.17 20.49 -32.42
N TRP A 171 16.26 20.15 -31.13
CA TRP A 171 15.23 19.41 -30.38
C TRP A 171 13.98 20.21 -30.03
N ASN A 172 13.86 21.46 -30.51
CA ASN A 172 12.76 22.35 -30.14
C ASN A 172 11.40 21.93 -30.74
N LEU A 173 11.34 20.80 -31.46
CA LEU A 173 10.11 20.15 -31.91
C LEU A 173 9.41 19.42 -30.73
N ILE A 174 8.83 20.23 -29.85
CA ILE A 174 7.76 19.99 -28.87
C ILE A 174 7.33 18.50 -28.62
N GLY A 175 7.94 17.82 -27.64
CA GLY A 175 7.36 16.62 -26.97
C GLY A 175 8.00 15.28 -27.31
N GLU A 176 7.43 14.17 -26.83
CA GLU A 176 7.88 12.79 -27.10
C GLU A 176 7.88 12.51 -28.61
N HIS A 177 9.01 12.76 -29.27
CA HIS A 177 9.16 12.59 -30.70
C HIS A 177 10.13 11.44 -30.96
N THR A 178 9.74 10.61 -31.92
CA THR A 178 10.57 9.53 -32.42
C THR A 178 11.41 10.07 -33.57
N TYR A 179 12.72 10.04 -33.39
CA TYR A 179 13.70 10.50 -34.35
C TYR A 179 14.25 9.30 -35.12
N HIS A 180 14.34 9.46 -36.43
CA HIS A 180 14.85 8.42 -37.32
C HIS A 180 16.22 8.85 -37.85
N VAL A 181 17.24 8.07 -37.53
CA VAL A 181 18.58 8.25 -38.11
C VAL A 181 18.68 7.39 -39.36
N SER A 182 19.04 8.00 -40.48
CA SER A 182 19.22 7.35 -41.77
C SER A 182 20.67 7.43 -42.24
N ILE A 183 21.15 6.36 -42.85
CA ILE A 183 22.45 6.33 -43.53
C ILE A 183 22.17 6.17 -45.02
N ARG A 184 22.65 7.10 -45.82
CA ARG A 184 22.60 7.06 -47.28
C ARG A 184 23.96 6.66 -47.82
N CYS A 185 23.99 5.59 -48.62
CA CYS A 185 25.17 5.10 -49.30
C CYS A 185 25.01 5.34 -50.80
N THR A 186 26.00 5.98 -51.43
CA THR A 186 25.99 6.34 -52.85
C THR A 186 27.17 5.68 -53.56
N ASN A 187 26.93 5.00 -54.68
CA ASN A 187 28.02 4.41 -55.49
C ASN A 187 28.60 5.39 -56.51
N GLY A 188 29.61 4.93 -57.26
CA GLY A 188 30.23 5.69 -58.34
C GLY A 188 29.29 6.07 -59.49
N ALA A 189 28.20 5.31 -59.70
CA ALA A 189 27.15 5.60 -60.67
C ALA A 189 26.07 6.59 -60.16
N ARG A 190 26.22 7.12 -58.93
CA ARG A 190 25.28 8.01 -58.25
C ARG A 190 23.92 7.38 -57.92
N LEU A 191 23.89 6.05 -57.84
CA LEU A 191 22.76 5.29 -57.30
C LEU A 191 22.88 5.20 -55.78
N THR A 192 21.75 5.33 -55.08
CA THR A 192 21.74 5.49 -53.62
C THR A 192 20.87 4.46 -52.92
N THR A 193 21.36 3.88 -51.83
CA THR A 193 20.54 3.09 -50.90
C THR A 193 20.48 3.77 -49.53
N THR A 194 19.30 3.78 -48.91
CA THR A 194 19.09 4.38 -47.58
C THR A 194 18.65 3.31 -46.58
N VAL A 195 19.30 3.30 -45.42
CA VAL A 195 18.99 2.37 -44.31
C VAL A 195 18.74 3.14 -43.02
N PHE A 196 17.93 2.57 -42.13
CA PHE A 196 17.48 3.23 -40.89
C PHE A 196 18.02 2.52 -39.67
N ALA A 197 18.57 3.28 -38.74
CA ALA A 197 18.90 2.79 -37.42
C ALA A 197 17.64 2.66 -36.56
N GLU A 198 17.77 1.98 -35.41
CA GLU A 198 16.70 1.91 -34.42
C GLU A 198 16.23 3.33 -34.02
N PRO A 199 14.90 3.59 -34.03
CA PRO A 199 14.33 4.89 -33.73
C PRO A 199 14.73 5.35 -32.32
N MET A 200 14.98 6.65 -32.19
CA MET A 200 15.39 7.27 -30.94
C MET A 200 14.24 8.10 -30.38
N VAL A 201 13.82 7.80 -29.15
CA VAL A 201 12.83 8.62 -28.43
C VAL A 201 13.58 9.61 -27.55
N HIS A 202 13.41 10.91 -27.80
CA HIS A 202 13.96 11.94 -26.93
C HIS A 202 12.86 12.53 -26.05
N THR A 203 13.04 12.45 -24.74
CA THR A 203 12.13 13.03 -23.76
C THR A 203 12.67 14.39 -23.33
N ASN A 204 11.99 15.46 -23.73
CA ASN A 204 12.40 16.85 -23.45
C ASN A 204 11.75 17.47 -22.20
N ARG A 205 11.19 16.64 -21.31
CA ARG A 205 10.50 17.10 -20.10
C ARG A 205 10.83 16.22 -18.90
N LEU A 206 10.76 16.80 -17.70
CA LEU A 206 10.79 16.01 -16.46
C LEU A 206 9.65 14.99 -16.44
N PRO A 207 9.79 13.88 -15.69
CA PRO A 207 8.68 12.94 -15.49
C PRO A 207 7.45 13.68 -14.94
N THR A 208 6.24 13.28 -15.35
CA THR A 208 5.05 13.89 -14.75
C THR A 208 4.92 13.48 -13.30
N GLN A 209 4.40 14.38 -12.46
CA GLN A 209 4.10 14.04 -11.08
C GLN A 209 2.93 13.05 -11.05
N GLY A 210 3.18 11.85 -10.52
CA GLY A 210 2.18 10.81 -10.34
C GLY A 210 1.49 10.87 -8.98
N ILE A 211 0.65 9.87 -8.75
CA ILE A 211 0.01 9.60 -7.46
C ILE A 211 0.57 8.30 -6.87
N VAL A 212 0.74 8.28 -5.54
CA VAL A 212 1.16 7.10 -4.78
C VAL A 212 0.01 6.74 -3.84
N MET A 213 -0.36 5.47 -3.83
CA MET A 213 -1.43 4.91 -3.01
C MET A 213 -0.87 3.77 -2.17
N ASP A 214 -1.30 3.68 -0.92
CA ASP A 214 -0.91 2.60 -0.01
C ASP A 214 -1.89 1.42 -0.17
N GLU A 215 -1.40 0.19 -0.12
CA GLU A 215 -2.20 -1.02 -0.33
C GLU A 215 -2.03 -2.02 0.81
N ASP A 216 -3.12 -2.69 1.19
CA ASP A 216 -3.08 -3.77 2.18
C ASP A 216 -2.16 -4.90 1.67
N PRO A 217 -1.07 -5.27 2.39
CA PRO A 217 -0.14 -6.33 1.98
C PRO A 217 -0.79 -7.73 1.91
N ASP A 218 -1.83 -8.01 2.70
CA ASP A 218 -2.48 -9.33 2.78
C ASP A 218 -3.66 -9.48 1.79
N ALA A 219 -4.09 -8.37 1.17
CA ALA A 219 -5.10 -8.39 0.13
C ALA A 219 -4.60 -9.10 -1.13
N ASN A 220 -5.13 -10.30 -1.41
CA ASN A 220 -5.01 -11.01 -2.69
C ASN A 220 -5.94 -10.44 -3.78
N LEU A 221 -6.09 -9.11 -3.85
CA LEU A 221 -6.99 -8.47 -4.79
C LEU A 221 -6.28 -8.22 -6.14
N GLU A 222 -6.31 -9.21 -7.03
CA GLU A 222 -6.61 -8.96 -8.44
C GLU A 222 -8.14 -8.84 -8.58
N ASN A 223 -8.76 -7.84 -7.93
CA ASN A 223 -10.21 -7.70 -8.01
C ASN A 223 -10.62 -7.23 -9.42
N MET A 224 -11.49 -8.05 -10.01
CA MET A 224 -12.09 -8.02 -11.34
C MET A 224 -12.81 -6.70 -11.73
N PHE A 225 -12.91 -5.69 -10.86
CA PHE A 225 -13.70 -4.46 -11.09
C PHE A 225 -13.19 -3.16 -10.41
N GLY A 226 -11.89 -2.88 -10.32
CA GLY A 226 -11.46 -1.51 -10.02
C GLY A 226 -10.12 -1.36 -9.29
N VAL A 227 -9.60 -0.13 -9.35
CA VAL A 227 -8.36 0.34 -8.71
C VAL A 227 -8.33 -0.11 -7.23
N PRO A 228 -7.31 -0.88 -6.77
CA PRO A 228 -7.08 -1.14 -5.36
C PRO A 228 -7.29 0.09 -4.47
N HIS A 229 -7.97 -0.10 -3.34
CA HIS A 229 -8.28 0.96 -2.39
C HIS A 229 -7.00 1.49 -1.75
N ASP A 230 -6.87 2.82 -1.70
CA ASP A 230 -5.84 3.52 -0.97
C ASP A 230 -6.10 3.39 0.54
N ILE A 231 -5.33 2.53 1.22
CA ILE A 231 -5.55 2.22 2.64
C ILE A 231 -4.98 3.30 3.54
N ARG A 232 -5.67 3.57 4.66
CA ARG A 232 -5.14 4.45 5.71
C ARG A 232 -4.56 3.70 6.91
N TYR A 233 -4.88 2.41 7.04
CA TYR A 233 -4.55 1.60 8.21
C TYR A 233 -4.13 0.20 7.78
N GLN A 234 -3.14 -0.37 8.48
CA GLN A 234 -2.73 -1.76 8.32
C GLN A 234 -2.39 -2.41 9.67
N LEU A 235 -2.57 -3.73 9.79
CA LEU A 235 -2.25 -4.47 11.02
C LEU A 235 -0.81 -5.00 11.09
N ARG A 236 -0.12 -5.08 9.94
CA ARG A 236 1.23 -5.63 9.86
C ARG A 236 2.25 -4.53 10.14
N ALA A 237 3.16 -4.80 11.07
CA ALA A 237 4.28 -3.93 11.37
C ALA A 237 5.55 -4.33 10.59
N ASP A 238 5.55 -5.48 9.93
CA ASP A 238 6.72 -6.08 9.29
C ASP A 238 6.81 -5.84 7.78
N THR A 239 5.76 -5.26 7.19
CA THR A 239 5.66 -5.06 5.75
C THR A 239 4.78 -3.86 5.42
N LEU A 240 5.06 -3.22 4.29
CA LEU A 240 4.24 -2.14 3.75
C LEU A 240 4.27 -2.25 2.22
N ARG A 241 3.09 -2.17 1.60
CA ARG A 241 2.93 -2.29 0.16
C ARG A 241 2.28 -1.03 -0.40
N SER A 242 2.76 -0.60 -1.56
CA SER A 242 2.26 0.60 -2.20
C SER A 242 2.32 0.47 -3.71
N ARG A 243 1.48 1.26 -4.36
CA ARG A 243 1.37 1.34 -5.81
C ARG A 243 1.42 2.79 -6.25
N TRP A 244 1.75 3.01 -7.52
CA TRP A 244 1.74 4.35 -8.09
C TRP A 244 1.26 4.35 -9.54
N SER A 245 0.82 5.53 -9.99
CA SER A 245 0.42 5.75 -11.38
C SER A 245 0.63 7.21 -11.79
N GLY A 246 0.58 7.50 -13.09
CA GLY A 246 0.67 8.88 -13.59
C GLY A 246 2.08 9.44 -13.75
N PHE A 247 3.14 8.68 -13.46
CA PHE A 247 4.53 9.06 -13.74
C PHE A 247 4.93 8.76 -15.19
N LYS A 248 4.37 9.51 -16.15
CA LYS A 248 4.74 9.41 -17.56
C LYS A 248 6.17 9.93 -17.77
N TYR A 249 6.86 9.36 -18.76
CA TYR A 249 8.23 9.71 -19.15
C TYR A 249 9.33 9.42 -18.12
N ALA A 250 9.02 8.62 -17.10
CA ALA A 250 10.01 8.10 -16.17
C ALA A 250 10.76 6.93 -16.82
N THR A 251 12.08 6.87 -16.65
CA THR A 251 12.92 5.73 -17.08
C THR A 251 13.31 4.82 -15.92
N SER A 252 13.13 5.28 -14.68
CA SER A 252 13.33 4.48 -13.46
C SER A 252 12.59 5.08 -12.28
N PHE A 253 12.38 4.25 -11.26
CA PHE A 253 11.81 4.66 -9.98
C PHE A 253 12.74 4.33 -8.82
N GLN A 254 12.76 5.19 -7.80
CA GLN A 254 13.28 4.89 -6.49
C GLN A 254 12.16 5.05 -5.47
N VAL A 255 11.98 4.04 -4.61
CA VAL A 255 10.91 4.01 -3.62
C VAL A 255 11.53 4.05 -2.24
N PHE A 256 11.00 4.95 -1.40
CA PHE A 256 11.43 5.18 -0.04
C PHE A 256 10.24 4.99 0.89
N LEU A 257 10.48 4.36 2.03
CA LEU A 257 9.59 4.38 3.16
C LEU A 257 10.08 5.45 4.14
N VAL A 258 9.20 6.38 4.50
CA VAL A 258 9.51 7.48 5.41
C VAL A 258 8.52 7.57 6.57
N ASP A 259 8.97 8.13 7.69
CA ASP A 259 8.11 8.46 8.84
C ASP A 259 7.48 9.87 8.72
N GLU A 260 6.70 10.28 9.72
CA GLU A 260 6.07 11.61 9.82
C GLU A 260 7.07 12.77 9.83
N THR A 261 8.32 12.53 10.23
CA THR A 261 9.41 13.51 10.19
C THR A 261 10.21 13.45 8.89
N ASN A 262 9.76 12.64 7.93
CA ASN A 262 10.39 12.41 6.63
C ASN A 262 11.79 11.75 6.72
N ASN A 263 12.07 11.02 7.80
CA ASN A 263 13.26 10.17 7.90
C ASN A 263 13.09 8.92 7.06
N ILE A 264 14.14 8.51 6.33
CA ILE A 264 14.11 7.31 5.49
C ILE A 264 14.35 6.08 6.36
N LEU A 265 13.35 5.21 6.43
CA LEU A 265 13.39 3.94 7.17
C LEU A 265 13.87 2.79 6.28
N ALA A 266 13.44 2.80 5.02
CA ALA A 266 13.86 1.82 4.03
C ALA A 266 13.90 2.47 2.64
N LYS A 267 14.78 1.96 1.77
CA LYS A 267 14.83 2.37 0.36
C LYS A 267 15.07 1.18 -0.55
N ASN A 268 14.58 1.29 -1.77
CA ASN A 268 15.01 0.43 -2.87
C ASN A 268 16.14 1.09 -3.69
N LEU A 269 16.93 0.30 -4.41
CA LEU A 269 18.10 0.73 -5.18
C LEU A 269 17.71 1.41 -6.50
N SER A 270 16.88 0.75 -7.34
CA SER A 270 16.31 1.29 -8.58
C SER A 270 15.32 0.28 -9.16
N LEU A 271 14.14 0.73 -9.57
CA LEU A 271 13.12 -0.07 -10.25
C LEU A 271 12.99 0.39 -11.71
N PRO A 272 12.74 -0.55 -12.64
CA PRO A 272 12.50 -0.21 -14.03
C PRO A 272 11.09 0.42 -14.22
N PRO A 273 10.84 1.12 -15.34
CA PRO A 273 9.64 1.96 -15.51
C PRO A 273 8.33 1.17 -15.65
N GLU A 274 8.39 -0.13 -15.96
CA GLU A 274 7.25 -1.04 -15.97
C GLU A 274 6.75 -1.42 -14.56
N LYS A 275 7.53 -1.17 -13.51
CA LYS A 275 7.11 -1.44 -12.13
C LYS A 275 6.24 -0.29 -11.60
N VAL A 276 5.02 -0.64 -11.21
CA VAL A 276 4.01 0.29 -10.64
C VAL A 276 3.63 -0.05 -9.19
N ARG A 277 4.33 -1.02 -8.58
CA ARG A 277 4.04 -1.57 -7.25
C ARG A 277 5.33 -2.01 -6.58
N TYR A 278 5.43 -1.82 -5.27
CA TYR A 278 6.54 -2.31 -4.46
C TYR A 278 6.08 -2.66 -3.04
N GLN A 279 6.75 -3.65 -2.45
CA GLN A 279 6.48 -4.09 -1.08
C GLN A 279 7.80 -4.17 -0.31
N PHE A 280 7.84 -3.49 0.83
CA PHE A 280 8.92 -3.59 1.81
C PHE A 280 8.64 -4.78 2.73
N PHE A 281 9.69 -5.51 3.10
CA PHE A 281 9.63 -6.66 4.01
C PHE A 281 10.66 -6.51 5.12
N GLY A 282 10.44 -7.20 6.25
CA GLY A 282 11.38 -7.19 7.37
C GLY A 282 11.47 -5.83 8.08
N LEU A 283 10.37 -5.07 8.07
CA LEU A 283 10.28 -3.81 8.77
C LEU A 283 10.05 -4.05 10.28
N ASP A 284 10.34 -3.04 11.08
CA ASP A 284 9.99 -3.00 12.51
C ASP A 284 9.26 -1.70 12.78
N LEU A 285 8.02 -1.62 12.29
CA LEU A 285 7.19 -0.42 12.39
C LEU A 285 6.51 -0.35 13.76
N GLU A 286 6.51 0.84 14.35
CA GLU A 286 5.85 1.09 15.62
C GLU A 286 4.33 1.19 15.43
N VAL A 287 3.61 0.62 16.39
CA VAL A 287 2.15 0.73 16.46
C VAL A 287 1.76 2.19 16.75
N PHE A 288 0.67 2.63 16.13
CA PHE A 288 0.09 3.97 16.22
C PHE A 288 0.97 5.07 15.59
N LYS A 289 1.93 4.71 14.73
CA LYS A 289 2.67 5.65 13.88
C LYS A 289 2.24 5.56 12.43
N THR A 290 2.25 6.71 11.75
CA THR A 290 1.95 6.82 10.32
C THR A 290 3.24 6.80 9.51
N TYR A 291 3.23 6.03 8.43
CA TYR A 291 4.35 5.89 7.51
C TYR A 291 3.91 6.23 6.10
N PHE A 292 4.82 6.77 5.30
CA PHE A 292 4.53 7.26 3.97
C PHE A 292 5.43 6.62 2.94
N THR A 293 4.87 6.34 1.77
CA THR A 293 5.64 5.86 0.64
C THR A 293 5.98 7.03 -0.26
N LYS A 294 7.28 7.32 -0.44
CA LYS A 294 7.76 8.31 -1.39
C LYS A 294 8.33 7.63 -2.62
N VAL A 295 7.79 7.97 -3.79
CA VAL A 295 8.25 7.48 -5.10
C VAL A 295 8.92 8.63 -5.83
N SER A 296 10.20 8.45 -6.16
CA SER A 296 10.98 9.35 -7.01
C SER A 296 11.10 8.74 -8.40
N ALA A 297 10.54 9.43 -9.40
CA ALA A 297 10.63 9.06 -10.80
C ALA A 297 11.74 9.87 -11.47
N THR A 298 12.64 9.20 -12.18
CA THR A 298 13.82 9.83 -12.79
C THR A 298 13.83 9.61 -14.30
N ASN A 299 14.32 10.61 -15.03
CA ASN A 299 14.76 10.49 -16.41
C ASN A 299 16.07 11.26 -16.64
N ALA A 300 16.51 11.38 -17.90
CA ALA A 300 17.77 12.04 -18.24
C ALA A 300 17.83 13.54 -17.85
N LEU A 301 16.68 14.19 -17.63
CA LEU A 301 16.61 15.62 -17.28
C LEU A 301 16.54 15.87 -15.77
N GLY A 302 16.12 14.87 -14.98
CA GLY A 302 16.03 15.01 -13.53
C GLY A 302 15.00 14.09 -12.90
N THR A 303 14.60 14.45 -11.69
CA THR A 303 13.77 13.62 -10.83
C THR A 303 12.56 14.40 -10.31
N VAL A 304 11.38 13.77 -10.32
CA VAL A 304 10.16 14.26 -9.69
C VAL A 304 9.70 13.24 -8.66
N SER A 305 9.26 13.70 -7.49
CA SER A 305 8.77 12.81 -6.43
C SER A 305 7.31 13.07 -6.09
N ALA A 306 6.59 12.01 -5.73
CA ALA A 306 5.31 12.10 -5.03
C ALA A 306 5.33 11.20 -3.79
N THR A 307 4.53 11.56 -2.80
CA THR A 307 4.40 10.84 -1.54
C THR A 307 2.96 10.40 -1.37
N SER A 308 2.73 9.23 -0.76
CA SER A 308 1.40 8.78 -0.41
C SER A 308 0.77 9.66 0.69
N ASN A 309 -0.52 9.49 0.91
CA ASN A 309 -1.25 10.12 2.02
C ASN A 309 -0.95 9.46 3.38
N GLY A 310 -0.29 8.30 3.38
CA GLY A 310 0.25 7.62 4.55
C GLY A 310 -0.66 6.53 5.10
N VAL A 311 -0.02 5.53 5.71
CA VAL A 311 -0.66 4.39 6.37
C VAL A 311 -0.21 4.30 7.83
N THR A 312 -1.17 4.23 8.74
CA THR A 312 -0.90 4.04 10.17
C THR A 312 -0.84 2.54 10.49
N VAL A 313 0.24 2.11 11.15
CA VAL A 313 0.39 0.73 11.63
C VAL A 313 -0.37 0.57 12.93
N GLU A 314 -1.27 -0.40 12.95
CA GLU A 314 -2.20 -0.62 14.06
C GLU A 314 -1.92 -1.95 14.76
N SER A 315 -2.27 -2.03 16.04
CA SER A 315 -2.10 -3.25 16.83
C SER A 315 -3.30 -4.14 16.64
N ARG A 316 -3.07 -5.46 16.67
CA ARG A 316 -4.18 -6.41 16.78
C ARG A 316 -4.94 -6.26 18.10
N ARG A 317 -4.38 -5.62 19.13
CA ARG A 317 -5.03 -5.37 20.42
C ARG A 317 -5.68 -3.99 20.45
N ALA A 318 -6.98 -3.94 20.17
CA ALA A 318 -7.78 -2.75 20.50
C ALA A 318 -7.91 -2.66 22.03
N LYS A 319 -7.56 -1.52 22.64
CA LYS A 319 -7.81 -1.27 24.06
C LYS A 319 -9.26 -0.77 24.22
N LEU A 320 -10.14 -1.65 24.70
CA LEU A 320 -11.59 -1.43 24.82
C LEU A 320 -12.01 -1.04 26.24
N GLY A 321 -11.11 -1.09 27.24
CA GLY A 321 -11.40 -0.63 28.60
C GLY A 321 -12.63 -1.32 29.18
N LEU A 322 -12.60 -2.67 29.17
CA LEU A 322 -13.74 -3.49 29.54
C LEU A 322 -13.94 -3.56 31.06
N HIS A 323 -15.16 -3.26 31.52
CA HIS A 323 -15.56 -3.35 32.92
C HIS A 323 -16.87 -4.11 33.09
N PRO A 324 -16.95 -5.13 33.97
CA PRO A 324 -18.20 -5.78 34.30
C PRO A 324 -19.16 -4.80 35.01
N MET A 325 -20.47 -5.02 34.89
CA MET A 325 -21.49 -4.25 35.60
C MET A 325 -22.49 -5.18 36.28
N ASN A 326 -22.86 -4.87 37.52
CA ASN A 326 -23.99 -5.52 38.16
C ASN A 326 -25.32 -5.07 37.52
N VAL A 327 -26.25 -6.01 37.39
CA VAL A 327 -27.55 -5.83 36.71
C VAL A 327 -28.65 -5.35 37.68
N LEU A 328 -28.38 -5.31 38.98
CA LEU A 328 -29.37 -4.79 39.94
C LEU A 328 -29.72 -3.31 39.67
N PRO A 329 -31.00 -2.93 39.77
CA PRO A 329 -31.39 -1.53 39.76
C PRO A 329 -30.75 -0.81 40.96
N PRO A 330 -30.36 0.48 40.83
CA PRO A 330 -30.03 1.28 41.99
C PRO A 330 -31.23 1.27 42.94
N VAL A 331 -31.02 0.83 44.18
CA VAL A 331 -32.05 0.92 45.22
C VAL A 331 -32.40 2.41 45.34
N ALA A 332 -33.60 2.76 44.89
CA ALA A 332 -34.09 4.12 44.96
C ALA A 332 -34.23 4.50 46.45
N ASN A 333 -33.58 5.61 46.83
CA ASN A 333 -33.70 6.29 48.13
C ASN A 333 -32.78 5.86 49.29
N GLU A 334 -31.55 5.43 49.03
CA GLU A 334 -30.50 5.53 50.07
C GLU A 334 -29.38 6.46 49.58
N THR A 335 -29.20 7.56 50.32
CA THR A 335 -28.28 8.69 50.03
C THR A 335 -26.80 8.31 50.11
N ARG A 336 -26.48 7.07 50.46
CA ARG A 336 -25.18 6.45 50.18
C ARG A 336 -25.34 5.51 48.99
N ARG A 337 -24.80 5.92 47.84
CA ARG A 337 -24.43 4.97 46.78
C ARG A 337 -23.39 4.03 47.38
N TYR A 338 -23.83 2.94 48.02
CA TYR A 338 -22.97 1.78 48.17
C TYR A 338 -22.65 1.35 46.75
N MET A 339 -21.42 1.63 46.33
CA MET A 339 -20.90 1.23 45.03
C MET A 339 -20.96 -0.29 45.03
N VAL A 340 -22.00 -0.84 44.41
CA VAL A 340 -22.07 -2.26 44.09
C VAL A 340 -20.78 -2.55 43.34
N GLU A 341 -19.95 -3.41 43.92
CA GLU A 341 -18.65 -3.71 43.34
C GLU A 341 -18.87 -4.35 41.98
N MET A 342 -18.16 -3.83 40.98
CA MET A 342 -18.33 -4.23 39.58
C MET A 342 -17.99 -5.71 39.35
N ASP A 343 -17.25 -6.31 40.28
CA ASP A 343 -16.78 -7.69 40.24
C ASP A 343 -17.82 -8.71 40.73
N PHE A 344 -19.01 -8.26 41.18
CA PHE A 344 -20.08 -9.14 41.65
C PHE A 344 -21.42 -8.84 40.98
N GLN A 345 -22.19 -9.89 40.66
CA GLN A 345 -23.54 -9.77 40.10
C GLN A 345 -24.50 -10.85 40.60
N SER A 346 -25.80 -10.59 40.57
CA SER A 346 -26.81 -11.51 41.14
C SER A 346 -27.67 -12.25 40.13
N SER A 347 -27.63 -11.90 38.84
CA SER A 347 -28.47 -12.52 37.83
C SER A 347 -27.88 -13.83 37.34
N LEU A 348 -28.73 -14.84 37.13
CA LEU A 348 -28.34 -16.10 36.51
C LEU A 348 -28.54 -16.12 34.99
N SER A 349 -29.22 -15.11 34.44
CA SER A 349 -29.61 -15.09 33.02
C SER A 349 -29.07 -13.91 32.24
N THR A 350 -28.39 -12.99 32.92
CA THR A 350 -27.91 -11.76 32.29
C THR A 350 -26.51 -11.37 32.73
N ILE A 351 -25.74 -10.83 31.78
CA ILE A 351 -24.46 -10.17 32.04
C ILE A 351 -24.49 -8.81 31.38
N ARG A 352 -23.96 -7.80 32.07
CA ARG A 352 -23.77 -6.46 31.55
C ARG A 352 -22.30 -6.09 31.59
N VAL A 353 -21.81 -5.54 30.49
CA VAL A 353 -20.42 -5.09 30.35
C VAL A 353 -20.44 -3.64 29.86
N GLN A 354 -19.64 -2.80 30.49
CA GLN A 354 -19.30 -1.48 29.99
C GLN A 354 -17.98 -1.56 29.22
N TRP A 355 -17.92 -0.86 28.10
CA TRP A 355 -16.70 -0.74 27.31
C TRP A 355 -16.55 0.67 26.79
N THR A 356 -15.30 1.07 26.59
CA THR A 356 -14.96 2.35 26.00
C THR A 356 -14.74 2.15 24.51
N ARG A 357 -15.53 2.85 23.71
CA ARG A 357 -15.33 2.85 22.26
C ARG A 357 -13.93 3.37 21.91
N PRO A 358 -13.24 2.72 20.96
CA PRO A 358 -12.02 3.26 20.42
C PRO A 358 -12.23 4.67 19.89
N ARG A 359 -11.24 5.54 20.07
CA ARG A 359 -11.25 6.87 19.46
C ARG A 359 -10.85 6.76 17.98
N PRO A 360 -11.17 7.77 17.16
CA PRO A 360 -10.65 7.86 15.81
C PRO A 360 -9.15 7.61 15.76
N PRO A 361 -8.69 6.74 14.85
CA PRO A 361 -9.43 6.24 13.67
C PRO A 361 -10.06 4.84 13.81
N LEU A 362 -9.94 4.19 14.97
CA LEU A 362 -10.36 2.80 15.20
C LEU A 362 -11.88 2.60 15.10
N ASP A 363 -12.66 3.65 15.39
CA ASP A 363 -14.12 3.65 15.25
C ASP A 363 -14.60 3.64 13.79
N VAL A 364 -13.75 4.11 12.87
CA VAL A 364 -14.01 4.06 11.41
C VAL A 364 -13.67 2.70 10.83
N ILE A 365 -12.64 2.03 11.37
CA ILE A 365 -12.19 0.71 10.90
C ILE A 365 -13.20 -0.35 11.34
N PHE A 366 -13.50 -0.40 12.63
CA PHE A 366 -14.32 -1.45 13.20
C PHE A 366 -15.78 -1.01 13.33
N HIS A 367 -16.63 -1.51 12.45
CA HIS A 367 -18.06 -1.22 12.46
C HIS A 367 -18.90 -2.36 13.07
N THR A 368 -18.26 -3.42 13.57
CA THR A 368 -18.94 -4.52 14.29
C THR A 368 -18.21 -4.91 15.56
N ALA A 369 -18.97 -5.18 16.62
CA ALA A 369 -18.48 -5.75 17.85
C ALA A 369 -19.00 -7.18 18.02
N TYR A 370 -18.15 -8.08 18.49
CA TYR A 370 -18.49 -9.45 18.84
C TYR A 370 -18.13 -9.73 20.28
N TRP A 371 -19.04 -10.38 21.00
CA TRP A 371 -18.90 -10.71 22.40
C TRP A 371 -18.98 -12.22 22.63
N SER A 372 -18.20 -12.73 23.58
CA SER A 372 -18.21 -14.12 24.04
C SER A 372 -18.13 -14.17 25.57
N LEU A 373 -18.55 -15.29 26.17
CA LEU A 373 -18.50 -15.51 27.61
C LEU A 373 -17.70 -16.77 27.94
N GLU A 374 -16.84 -16.65 28.94
CA GLU A 374 -16.14 -17.77 29.50
C GLU A 374 -16.39 -17.91 31.00
N ARG A 375 -16.40 -19.16 31.48
CA ARG A 375 -16.45 -19.53 32.89
C ARG A 375 -15.11 -20.10 33.34
N LYS A 376 -14.65 -19.67 34.50
CA LYS A 376 -13.43 -20.17 35.13
C LYS A 376 -13.61 -21.62 35.59
N LEU A 377 -12.69 -22.48 35.18
CA LEU A 377 -12.44 -23.81 35.74
C LEU A 377 -11.24 -23.73 36.70
N THR A 378 -10.72 -24.87 37.16
CA THR A 378 -9.60 -24.90 38.13
C THR A 378 -8.33 -24.24 37.61
N HIS A 379 -7.99 -24.41 36.33
CA HIS A 379 -6.78 -23.84 35.70
C HIS A 379 -7.01 -23.27 34.29
N ASP A 380 -8.25 -23.29 33.80
CA ASP A 380 -8.55 -22.90 32.42
C ASP A 380 -9.92 -22.21 32.33
N TRP A 381 -10.24 -21.67 31.17
CA TRP A 381 -11.50 -21.01 30.86
C TRP A 381 -12.32 -21.86 29.90
N GLN A 382 -13.58 -22.08 30.24
CA GLN A 382 -14.53 -22.78 29.39
C GLN A 382 -15.45 -21.78 28.70
N THR A 383 -15.52 -21.80 27.38
CA THR A 383 -16.50 -21.03 26.62
C THR A 383 -17.91 -21.49 26.98
N VAL A 384 -18.72 -20.54 27.45
CA VAL A 384 -20.14 -20.72 27.77
C VAL A 384 -21.01 -20.21 26.63
N GLU A 385 -20.58 -19.11 26.01
CA GLU A 385 -21.22 -18.52 24.83
C GLU A 385 -20.15 -18.18 23.79
N ASP A 386 -20.36 -18.66 22.57
CA ASP A 386 -19.51 -18.31 21.42
C ASP A 386 -19.68 -16.84 21.02
N PHE A 387 -18.75 -16.36 20.20
CA PHE A 387 -18.78 -14.98 19.71
C PHE A 387 -20.07 -14.69 18.93
N ARG A 388 -20.90 -13.80 19.49
CA ARG A 388 -22.09 -13.25 18.83
C ARG A 388 -21.97 -11.75 18.62
N ARG A 389 -22.60 -11.26 17.56
CA ARG A 389 -22.60 -9.83 17.22
C ARG A 389 -23.40 -9.04 18.25
N VAL A 390 -22.85 -7.92 18.71
CA VAL A 390 -23.49 -6.98 19.66
C VAL A 390 -23.52 -5.56 19.09
N ALA A 391 -24.37 -4.71 19.68
CA ALA A 391 -24.53 -3.32 19.23
C ALA A 391 -23.24 -2.53 19.45
N TYR A 392 -22.68 -1.99 18.37
CA TYR A 392 -21.45 -1.18 18.41
C TYR A 392 -21.69 0.24 18.95
N ASN A 393 -22.90 0.78 18.80
CA ASN A 393 -23.19 2.18 19.14
C ASN A 393 -23.41 2.44 20.64
N ASN A 394 -23.46 1.39 21.45
CA ASN A 394 -23.71 1.51 22.89
C ASN A 394 -22.43 1.21 23.67
N ASP A 395 -22.06 2.10 24.60
CA ASP A 395 -20.94 1.90 25.52
C ASP A 395 -21.23 0.82 26.59
N THR A 396 -22.43 0.24 26.57
CA THR A 396 -22.79 -0.92 27.39
C THR A 396 -23.43 -2.01 26.54
N VAL A 397 -23.03 -3.24 26.82
CA VAL A 397 -23.56 -4.46 26.20
C VAL A 397 -24.33 -5.20 27.28
N MET A 398 -25.64 -5.38 27.10
CA MET A 398 -26.50 -6.18 27.97
C MET A 398 -26.91 -7.44 27.24
N LEU A 399 -26.76 -8.56 27.93
CA LEU A 399 -26.87 -9.88 27.35
C LEU A 399 -27.81 -10.67 28.21
N THR A 400 -28.78 -11.31 27.57
CA THR A 400 -29.85 -12.07 28.22
C THR A 400 -29.85 -13.52 27.74
N ASN A 401 -30.74 -14.34 28.31
CA ASN A 401 -30.91 -15.76 28.01
C ASN A 401 -29.66 -16.61 28.28
N LEU A 402 -28.90 -16.25 29.31
CA LEU A 402 -27.76 -17.03 29.78
C LEU A 402 -28.20 -18.08 30.80
N HIS A 403 -27.38 -19.11 31.00
CA HIS A 403 -27.58 -20.13 32.04
C HIS A 403 -26.37 -20.16 32.98
N LEU A 404 -26.21 -19.10 33.75
CA LEU A 404 -25.09 -18.93 34.66
C LEU A 404 -25.27 -19.77 35.91
N LYS A 405 -24.15 -20.19 36.48
CA LYS A 405 -24.08 -20.93 37.75
C LYS A 405 -23.71 -20.00 38.90
N ASN A 406 -24.47 -20.10 39.98
CA ASN A 406 -24.17 -19.43 41.24
C ASN A 406 -22.82 -19.88 41.81
N GLY A 407 -22.05 -18.96 42.37
CA GLY A 407 -20.71 -19.19 42.92
C GLY A 407 -19.61 -19.47 41.90
N SER A 408 -19.87 -19.26 40.61
CA SER A 408 -18.86 -19.40 39.55
C SER A 408 -18.32 -18.04 39.11
N MET A 409 -17.06 -18.02 38.68
CA MET A 409 -16.38 -16.87 38.11
C MET A 409 -16.48 -16.86 36.59
N TYR A 410 -16.71 -15.69 36.02
CA TYR A 410 -16.86 -15.49 34.57
C TYR A 410 -16.00 -14.32 34.10
N ARG A 411 -15.67 -14.32 32.80
CA ARG A 411 -15.13 -13.14 32.13
C ARG A 411 -15.79 -12.98 30.77
N SER A 412 -16.05 -11.74 30.39
CA SER A 412 -16.56 -11.41 29.07
C SER A 412 -15.40 -11.10 28.14
N LEU A 413 -15.50 -11.52 26.89
CA LEU A 413 -14.55 -11.22 25.84
C LEU A 413 -15.22 -10.34 24.80
N LEU A 414 -14.56 -9.26 24.41
CA LEU A 414 -15.02 -8.37 23.34
C LEU A 414 -13.92 -8.24 22.29
N LYS A 415 -14.30 -8.40 21.02
CA LYS A 415 -13.44 -8.10 19.88
C LYS A 415 -14.17 -7.26 18.86
N LEU A 416 -13.41 -6.47 18.13
CA LEU A 416 -13.92 -5.60 17.08
C LEU A 416 -13.55 -6.18 15.72
N CYS A 417 -14.45 -6.09 14.74
CA CYS A 417 -14.23 -6.63 13.40
C CYS A 417 -14.67 -5.66 12.30
N SER A 418 -13.93 -5.69 11.20
CA SER A 418 -14.15 -4.97 9.95
C SER A 418 -14.09 -5.99 8.81
N GLU A 419 -15.23 -6.26 8.19
CA GLU A 419 -15.39 -7.35 7.22
C GLU A 419 -14.78 -8.70 7.65
N ARG A 420 -13.58 -9.05 7.15
CA ARG A 420 -12.86 -10.32 7.44
C ARG A 420 -11.75 -10.19 8.48
N VAL A 421 -11.46 -8.99 8.95
CA VAL A 421 -10.36 -8.70 9.87
C VAL A 421 -10.91 -8.38 11.25
N CYS A 422 -10.40 -9.06 12.28
CA CYS A 422 -10.80 -8.86 13.66
C CYS A 422 -9.59 -8.51 14.53
N SER A 423 -9.83 -7.68 15.54
CA SER A 423 -8.91 -7.50 16.66
C SER A 423 -8.78 -8.80 17.46
N GLU A 424 -7.71 -8.91 18.23
CA GLU A 424 -7.64 -9.80 19.39
C GLU A 424 -8.79 -9.46 20.35
N ALA A 425 -9.26 -10.49 21.06
CA ALA A 425 -10.31 -10.32 22.05
C ALA A 425 -9.70 -9.79 23.35
N GLU A 426 -10.23 -8.68 23.84
CA GLU A 426 -9.95 -8.19 25.19
C GLU A 426 -10.91 -8.87 26.17
N ALA A 427 -10.42 -9.28 27.34
CA ALA A 427 -11.23 -9.89 28.38
C ALA A 427 -11.45 -8.92 29.55
N THR A 428 -12.64 -8.93 30.15
CA THR A 428 -12.91 -8.23 31.41
C THR A 428 -12.10 -8.84 32.57
N PRO A 429 -11.93 -8.09 33.68
CA PRO A 429 -11.68 -8.69 34.99
C PRO A 429 -12.69 -9.78 35.35
N GLU A 430 -12.33 -10.63 36.31
CA GLU A 430 -13.17 -11.73 36.75
C GLU A 430 -14.43 -11.22 37.49
N LEU A 431 -15.58 -11.78 37.14
CA LEU A 431 -16.89 -11.44 37.68
C LEU A 431 -17.49 -12.65 38.39
N MET A 432 -17.82 -12.52 39.67
CA MET A 432 -18.52 -13.54 40.43
C MET A 432 -20.04 -13.41 40.31
N VAL A 433 -20.70 -14.55 40.07
CA VAL A 433 -22.17 -14.65 40.13
C VAL A 433 -22.61 -15.10 41.52
N LEU A 434 -23.18 -14.20 42.32
CA LEU A 434 -23.78 -14.45 43.64
C LEU A 434 -25.30 -14.23 43.59
N HIS A 435 -26.03 -15.29 43.24
CA HIS A 435 -27.49 -15.27 43.13
C HIS A 435 -28.22 -15.58 44.45
N THR A 436 -27.55 -16.22 45.40
CA THR A 436 -28.15 -16.55 46.70
C THR A 436 -27.93 -15.42 47.69
N PRO A 437 -28.99 -14.93 48.37
CA PRO A 437 -28.82 -13.99 49.46
C PRO A 437 -28.07 -14.66 50.63
N PRO A 438 -27.43 -13.88 51.52
CA PRO A 438 -26.80 -14.41 52.73
C PRO A 438 -27.78 -15.21 53.58
N SER A 439 -27.32 -16.21 54.31
CA SER A 439 -28.14 -16.97 55.26
C SER A 439 -27.72 -16.64 56.70
N PRO A 440 -28.67 -16.46 57.63
CA PRO A 440 -28.34 -16.11 59.01
C PRO A 440 -27.47 -17.18 59.67
N SER A 441 -26.48 -16.75 60.43
CA SER A 441 -25.69 -17.60 61.32
C SER A 441 -26.09 -17.38 62.78
N ASP A 442 -25.39 -17.98 63.73
CA ASP A 442 -25.70 -17.80 65.15
C ASP A 442 -25.45 -16.35 65.59
N TRP A 443 -26.49 -15.71 66.11
CA TRP A 443 -26.40 -14.42 66.78
C TRP A 443 -27.41 -14.29 67.92
N SER A 444 -27.04 -13.51 68.93
CA SER A 444 -27.82 -13.26 70.13
C SER A 444 -27.81 -11.77 70.45
N VAL A 445 -28.88 -11.31 71.09
CA VAL A 445 -29.04 -9.91 71.46
C VAL A 445 -29.55 -9.80 72.89
N ASN A 446 -28.94 -8.89 73.67
CA ASN A 446 -29.34 -8.58 75.03
C ASN A 446 -29.53 -7.07 75.20
N LEU A 447 -30.58 -6.66 75.93
CA LEU A 447 -30.78 -5.28 76.36
C LEU A 447 -30.21 -5.10 77.77
N GLU A 448 -29.32 -4.12 77.95
CA GLU A 448 -28.72 -3.81 79.25
C GLU A 448 -29.75 -3.19 80.22
N PRO A 449 -29.50 -3.26 81.54
CA PRO A 449 -30.41 -2.74 82.57
C PRO A 449 -30.71 -1.23 82.45
N ASP A 450 -29.85 -0.47 81.77
CA ASP A 450 -30.05 0.95 81.47
C ASP A 450 -31.19 1.20 80.45
N ASN A 451 -31.75 0.14 79.85
CA ASN A 451 -32.74 0.16 78.78
C ASN A 451 -32.33 1.01 77.57
N LYS A 452 -31.04 1.32 77.42
CA LYS A 452 -30.53 2.20 76.37
C LYS A 452 -29.45 1.49 75.54
N THR A 453 -28.74 0.55 76.13
CA THR A 453 -27.62 -0.14 75.48
C THR A 453 -28.03 -1.55 75.06
N ILE A 454 -27.82 -1.89 73.79
CA ILE A 454 -28.05 -3.23 73.23
C ILE A 454 -26.70 -3.88 72.92
N ASN A 455 -26.48 -5.07 73.49
CA ASN A 455 -25.34 -5.90 73.20
C ASN A 455 -25.71 -6.97 72.16
N LEU A 456 -25.19 -6.81 70.94
CA LEU A 456 -25.37 -7.71 69.81
C LEU A 456 -24.11 -8.57 69.64
N ASN A 457 -24.23 -9.88 69.85
CA ASN A 457 -23.16 -10.84 69.57
C ASN A 457 -23.51 -11.64 68.32
N MET A 458 -22.72 -11.53 67.27
CA MET A 458 -23.03 -12.12 65.96
C MET A 458 -21.80 -12.74 65.30
N LYS A 459 -21.98 -13.91 64.66
CA LYS A 459 -21.04 -14.45 63.68
C LYS A 459 -21.36 -13.92 62.29
N GLU A 460 -20.38 -13.94 61.38
CA GLU A 460 -20.64 -13.57 59.98
C GLU A 460 -21.74 -14.47 59.40
N PHE A 461 -22.66 -13.90 58.63
CA PHE A 461 -23.71 -14.66 57.95
C PHE A 461 -23.10 -15.58 56.90
N ASN A 462 -23.69 -16.75 56.72
CA ASN A 462 -23.17 -17.74 55.77
C ASN A 462 -23.55 -17.35 54.34
N GLN A 463 -22.59 -17.36 53.43
CA GLN A 463 -22.82 -17.10 52.00
C GLN A 463 -22.28 -18.26 51.17
N PHE A 464 -23.08 -18.73 50.20
CA PHE A 464 -22.60 -19.66 49.18
C PHE A 464 -21.98 -18.85 48.02
N PRO A 465 -20.78 -19.21 47.53
CA PRO A 465 -19.91 -20.31 47.96
C PRO A 465 -19.16 -19.99 49.26
N SER A 466 -19.10 -20.96 50.18
CA SER A 466 -18.54 -20.75 51.53
C SER A 466 -17.01 -20.72 51.59
N SER A 467 -16.33 -21.05 50.49
CA SER A 467 -14.88 -21.07 50.39
C SER A 467 -14.25 -19.70 50.17
N GLU A 468 -15.05 -18.71 49.74
CA GLU A 468 -14.54 -17.37 49.45
C GLU A 468 -14.79 -16.42 50.60
N LYS A 469 -13.70 -16.13 51.33
CA LYS A 469 -13.65 -15.02 52.28
C LYS A 469 -13.83 -13.74 51.47
N ASN A 470 -14.77 -12.88 51.87
CA ASN A 470 -15.08 -11.57 51.25
C ASN A 470 -16.28 -11.53 50.27
N THR A 471 -17.33 -12.33 50.49
CA THR A 471 -18.59 -12.26 49.71
C THR A 471 -19.67 -11.39 50.37
N ILE A 472 -19.53 -11.12 51.68
CA ILE A 472 -20.40 -10.20 52.43
C ILE A 472 -19.93 -8.76 52.24
N SER A 473 -20.89 -7.84 52.12
CA SER A 473 -20.64 -6.40 51.95
C SER A 473 -20.71 -5.66 53.28
N HIS A 474 -21.89 -5.65 53.92
CA HIS A 474 -22.13 -4.90 55.15
C HIS A 474 -23.40 -5.41 55.87
N TYR A 475 -23.62 -4.91 57.08
CA TYR A 475 -24.78 -5.20 57.91
C TYR A 475 -25.49 -3.90 58.31
N GLN A 476 -26.81 -3.99 58.46
CA GLN A 476 -27.67 -2.93 58.97
C GLN A 476 -28.54 -3.47 60.10
N TRP A 477 -28.94 -2.61 61.02
CA TRP A 477 -29.89 -2.94 62.09
C TRP A 477 -31.05 -1.95 62.13
N SER A 478 -32.18 -2.42 62.64
CA SER A 478 -33.37 -1.61 62.91
C SER A 478 -34.12 -2.20 64.10
N LEU A 479 -34.73 -1.33 64.91
CA LEU A 479 -35.63 -1.74 65.98
C LEU A 479 -37.06 -1.85 65.43
N GLN A 480 -37.73 -2.97 65.67
CA GLN A 480 -39.07 -3.24 65.16
C GLN A 480 -40.07 -3.53 66.27
N HIS A 481 -41.31 -3.09 66.06
CA HIS A 481 -42.49 -3.41 66.88
C HIS A 481 -43.65 -3.77 65.95
N ASP A 482 -44.28 -4.92 66.19
CA ASP A 482 -45.39 -5.47 65.38
C ASP A 482 -45.10 -5.47 63.86
N GLY A 483 -43.85 -5.71 63.49
CA GLY A 483 -43.40 -5.76 62.09
C GLY A 483 -43.11 -4.40 61.45
N ALA A 484 -43.40 -3.29 62.13
CA ALA A 484 -43.04 -1.95 61.68
C ALA A 484 -41.67 -1.51 62.24
N ASN A 485 -40.89 -0.80 61.42
CA ASN A 485 -39.62 -0.20 61.83
C ASN A 485 -39.89 1.02 62.73
N ILE A 486 -39.42 0.96 63.98
CA ILE A 486 -39.38 2.11 64.90
C ILE A 486 -38.21 3.03 64.53
N LEU A 487 -37.06 2.43 64.18
CA LEU A 487 -35.87 3.13 63.74
C LEU A 487 -35.59 2.82 62.28
N ASN A 488 -35.10 3.82 61.54
CA ASN A 488 -34.58 3.58 60.20
C ASN A 488 -33.39 2.63 60.25
N TRP A 489 -33.16 1.91 59.14
CA TRP A 489 -32.00 1.04 59.00
C TRP A 489 -30.72 1.84 59.20
N THR A 490 -29.89 1.38 60.12
CA THR A 490 -28.62 2.01 60.46
C THR A 490 -27.49 1.02 60.21
N ASP A 491 -26.42 1.47 59.58
CA ASP A 491 -25.26 0.61 59.30
C ASP A 491 -24.59 0.16 60.60
N ILE A 492 -24.11 -1.07 60.60
CA ILE A 492 -23.27 -1.60 61.67
C ILE A 492 -21.81 -1.41 61.24
N ASP A 493 -21.11 -0.49 61.91
CA ASP A 493 -19.68 -0.29 61.70
C ASP A 493 -18.89 -1.48 62.27
N LEU A 494 -18.52 -2.40 61.39
CA LEU A 494 -17.64 -3.52 61.75
C LEU A 494 -16.19 -3.12 61.48
N PRO A 495 -15.29 -3.13 62.48
CA PRO A 495 -13.86 -2.95 62.24
C PRO A 495 -13.35 -4.10 61.36
N SER A 496 -12.63 -3.71 60.31
CA SER A 496 -12.13 -4.59 59.24
C SER A 496 -11.01 -5.50 59.75
N SER A 497 -11.36 -6.67 60.28
CA SER A 497 -10.58 -7.92 60.22
C SER A 497 -11.29 -9.03 61.02
N ASP A 498 -11.24 -10.22 60.43
CA ASP A 498 -11.40 -11.58 60.94
C ASP A 498 -12.59 -12.06 61.82
N ILE A 499 -12.85 -13.36 61.58
CA ILE A 499 -14.07 -14.15 61.76
C ILE A 499 -14.01 -14.95 63.06
N ALA A 500 -14.31 -14.32 64.19
CA ALA A 500 -14.61 -15.03 65.42
C ALA A 500 -15.54 -14.16 66.27
N SER A 501 -16.86 -14.34 66.12
CA SER A 501 -17.94 -13.75 66.95
C SER A 501 -17.70 -12.30 67.42
N LYS A 502 -18.31 -11.32 66.74
CA LYS A 502 -18.16 -9.91 67.10
C LYS A 502 -19.26 -9.49 68.08
N SER A 503 -18.85 -8.83 69.16
CA SER A 503 -19.72 -8.13 70.11
C SER A 503 -19.82 -6.67 69.69
N ILE A 504 -21.04 -6.18 69.52
CA ILE A 504 -21.36 -4.87 68.97
C ILE A 504 -22.29 -4.18 69.96
N ILE A 505 -21.89 -2.99 70.38
CA ILE A 505 -22.67 -2.17 71.31
C ILE A 505 -23.46 -1.17 70.47
N ILE A 506 -24.78 -1.24 70.59
CA ILE A 506 -25.72 -0.33 69.94
C ILE A 506 -26.33 0.56 71.02
N GLU A 507 -26.09 1.86 70.94
CA GLU A 507 -26.76 2.84 71.80
C GLU A 507 -28.06 3.32 71.16
N LEU A 508 -29.16 3.14 71.88
CA LEU A 508 -30.45 3.67 71.46
C LEU A 508 -30.54 5.18 71.69
N PRO A 509 -31.21 5.92 70.79
CA PRO A 509 -31.38 7.37 70.92
C PRO A 509 -32.20 7.77 72.17
N TRP A 510 -33.02 6.86 72.69
CA TRP A 510 -33.76 7.02 73.93
C TRP A 510 -33.88 5.69 74.68
N PRO A 511 -33.96 5.71 76.03
CA PRO A 511 -34.18 4.51 76.81
C PRO A 511 -35.58 3.92 76.52
N VAL A 512 -35.64 2.60 76.34
CA VAL A 512 -36.86 1.85 76.08
C VAL A 512 -37.73 1.78 77.33
N ARG A 513 -38.84 2.52 77.34
CA ARG A 513 -39.80 2.56 78.46
C ARG A 513 -41.06 1.71 78.26
N SER A 514 -41.21 1.05 77.11
CA SER A 514 -42.44 0.33 76.75
C SER A 514 -42.42 -1.14 77.17
N THR A 515 -43.52 -1.65 77.72
CA THR A 515 -43.76 -3.08 78.00
C THR A 515 -44.06 -3.90 76.74
N LYS A 516 -44.12 -3.25 75.57
CA LYS A 516 -44.49 -3.89 74.30
C LYS A 516 -43.39 -4.77 73.71
N CYS A 517 -43.81 -5.71 72.85
CA CYS A 517 -42.93 -6.57 72.05
C CYS A 517 -41.92 -5.76 71.24
N LEU A 518 -40.63 -6.01 71.46
CA LEU A 518 -39.55 -5.35 70.74
C LEU A 518 -38.62 -6.39 70.14
N GLN A 519 -38.33 -6.23 68.85
CA GLN A 519 -37.44 -7.09 68.11
C GLN A 519 -36.30 -6.27 67.52
N LEU A 520 -35.08 -6.79 67.65
CA LEU A 520 -33.97 -6.30 66.85
C LEU A 520 -34.00 -7.05 65.51
N ALA A 521 -34.04 -6.31 64.41
CA ALA A 521 -33.88 -6.85 63.07
C ALA A 521 -32.49 -6.53 62.56
N VAL A 522 -31.76 -7.55 62.10
CA VAL A 522 -30.46 -7.41 61.45
C VAL A 522 -30.59 -7.80 59.98
N ARG A 523 -30.12 -6.93 59.10
CA ARG A 523 -30.11 -7.11 57.66
C ARG A 523 -28.67 -7.24 57.18
N CYS A 524 -28.36 -8.31 56.47
CA CYS A 524 -27.04 -8.56 55.89
C CYS A 524 -27.11 -8.44 54.36
N PHE A 525 -26.13 -7.79 53.74
CA PHE A 525 -25.99 -7.67 52.29
C PHE A 525 -24.77 -8.42 51.79
N ASN A 526 -24.91 -9.18 50.70
CA ASN A 526 -23.76 -9.65 49.95
C ASN A 526 -23.23 -8.57 48.99
N ARG A 527 -22.03 -8.76 48.44
CA ARG A 527 -21.41 -7.82 47.48
C ARG A 527 -22.15 -7.70 46.16
N ALA A 528 -23.00 -8.67 45.83
CA ALA A 528 -23.91 -8.58 44.69
C ALA A 528 -25.20 -7.78 44.98
N GLY A 529 -25.40 -7.29 46.21
CA GLY A 529 -26.54 -6.44 46.61
C GLY A 529 -27.79 -7.19 47.10
N LEU A 530 -27.75 -8.51 47.21
CA LEU A 530 -28.85 -9.29 47.78
C LEU A 530 -28.79 -9.24 49.31
N SER A 531 -29.96 -9.20 49.96
CA SER A 531 -30.03 -9.10 51.41
C SER A 531 -30.97 -10.11 52.06
N THR A 532 -30.65 -10.43 53.30
CA THR A 532 -31.49 -11.24 54.20
C THR A 532 -31.69 -10.51 55.51
N ILE A 533 -32.90 -10.60 56.06
CA ILE A 533 -33.27 -10.02 57.35
C ILE A 533 -33.54 -11.18 58.32
N ASP A 534 -32.89 -11.17 59.48
CA ASP A 534 -33.20 -12.05 60.61
C ASP A 534 -33.58 -11.21 61.83
N LYS A 535 -34.42 -11.75 62.72
CA LYS A 535 -34.97 -11.02 63.88
C LYS A 535 -34.80 -11.82 65.17
N ARG A 536 -34.49 -11.12 66.26
CA ARG A 536 -34.45 -11.68 67.62
C ARG A 536 -35.21 -10.79 68.58
N GLN A 537 -35.88 -11.41 69.55
CA GLN A 537 -36.64 -10.70 70.57
C GLN A 537 -35.67 -10.04 71.56
N LEU A 538 -35.88 -8.74 71.82
CA LEU A 538 -35.19 -7.98 72.86
C LEU A 538 -35.97 -7.98 74.18
N ARG A 539 -37.30 -8.00 74.08
CA ARG A 539 -38.23 -8.19 75.19
C ARG A 539 -39.24 -9.25 74.80
N ASP A 540 -39.64 -10.07 75.78
CA ASP A 540 -40.56 -11.18 75.56
C ASP A 540 -41.91 -10.64 75.04
N CYS A 541 -42.20 -11.00 73.79
CA CYS A 541 -43.43 -10.63 73.11
C CYS A 541 -44.66 -11.41 73.60
N SER A 542 -44.43 -12.41 74.45
CA SER A 542 -45.43 -13.29 75.06
C SER A 542 -45.82 -12.84 76.47
N ALA A 543 -45.13 -11.83 77.02
CA ALA A 543 -45.40 -11.29 78.34
C ALA A 543 -46.73 -10.50 78.36
N TYR A 544 -47.50 -10.66 79.42
CA TYR A 544 -48.82 -10.03 79.62
C TYR A 544 -48.70 -8.49 79.65
N ASP A 545 -49.40 -7.78 78.76
CA ASP A 545 -49.43 -6.31 78.70
C ASP A 545 -50.51 -5.78 79.66
N PRO A 546 -50.17 -5.18 80.81
CA PRO A 546 -51.18 -4.55 81.65
C PRO A 546 -51.68 -3.29 80.92
N LYS A 547 -52.91 -3.32 80.38
CA LYS A 547 -53.61 -2.12 79.95
C LYS A 547 -53.67 -1.14 81.12
N LEU A 548 -52.80 -0.14 81.12
CA LEU A 548 -52.93 1.05 81.97
C LEU A 548 -54.20 1.78 81.55
N ILE A 549 -55.28 1.60 82.32
CA ILE A 549 -56.45 2.47 82.30
C ILE A 549 -55.96 3.83 82.78
N ILE A 550 -55.97 4.83 81.90
CA ILE A 550 -55.81 6.22 82.28
C ILE A 550 -57.23 6.75 82.46
N ASP A 551 -57.58 7.18 83.68
CA ASP A 551 -58.87 7.83 83.92
C ASP A 551 -58.98 9.10 83.05
N PRO A 552 -60.13 9.36 82.40
CA PRO A 552 -60.31 10.53 81.57
C PRO A 552 -60.31 11.80 82.45
N THR A 553 -59.36 12.70 82.20
CA THR A 553 -59.37 14.05 82.74
C THR A 553 -60.51 14.85 82.12
N VAL A 554 -61.52 15.18 82.92
CA VAL A 554 -62.59 16.13 82.55
C VAL A 554 -62.05 17.55 82.71
N THR A 555 -61.91 18.27 81.60
CA THR A 555 -61.80 19.73 81.60
C THR A 555 -63.17 20.32 81.27
N ASP A 556 -63.83 20.84 82.30
CA ASP A 556 -65.02 21.68 82.20
C ASP A 556 -64.63 23.07 81.66
N ALA A 557 -65.47 23.63 80.82
CA ALA A 557 -65.28 24.93 80.20
C ALA A 557 -66.28 25.90 80.81
N ILE A 558 -65.83 27.04 81.35
CA ILE A 558 -66.55 28.32 81.43
C ILE A 558 -65.53 29.41 81.80
N GLY A 559 -65.46 30.47 80.98
CA GLY A 559 -64.82 31.76 81.31
C GLY A 559 -65.72 32.64 82.19
N PRO A 560 -65.36 33.90 82.52
CA PRO A 560 -64.48 34.81 81.78
C PRO A 560 -63.08 35.00 82.37
#